data_AF-A0A2V7GJI4-F1
#
_entry.id   AF-A0A2V7GJI4-F1
#
_cell.length_a   1.000
_cell.length_b   1.000
_cell.length_c   1.000
_cell.angle_alpha   90.00
_cell.angle_beta   90.00
_cell.angle_gamma   90.00
#
_symmetry.space_group_name_H-M   'P 1'
#
loop_
_entity.id
_entity.type
_entity.pdbx_description
1 polymer ?
#
loop_
_entity_poly.entity_id
_entity_poly.type
_entity_poly.pdbx_seq_one_letter_code
_entity_poly.pdbx_strand_id
1 'polypeptide(L)'
;MLSGFTIVRNAITLDFPIVPAIRSVLEVCDEVVVNVGRSDDGTRDVVAAIADPRVRILDSEWDFTKKNEMLSIETLKAMHACRGDWGIYIQADEVLHETGARLLKERVGEWDRDERVEGLLVDYRHFYAGFELVATSRRWYRREVRAIRLRRDIRPYQGAQGFRVGPGYRKIRARRTGAEMFHYGWARPARAIREKYEVSKTIYPWSGERSAREQAKGYLDWMPLLKPFTGTHPRVAAAWIAERRHDPERRLGPRHFKLEHLRFYLSEGIERLTGARLFEFRNYVLV
;
A
#
# COMPACT_ATOMS: atom_id res chain seq x y z
N MET A 1 15.27 -5.84 17.05
CA MET A 1 13.87 -5.39 17.26
C MET A 1 13.23 -5.05 15.93
N LEU A 2 11.96 -5.40 15.72
CA LEU A 2 11.20 -5.15 14.50
C LEU A 2 10.10 -4.11 14.75
N SER A 3 10.19 -2.94 14.13
CA SER A 3 9.15 -1.91 14.20
C SER A 3 8.17 -2.04 13.03
N GLY A 4 6.91 -1.67 13.22
CA GLY A 4 5.97 -1.35 12.16
C GLY A 4 5.81 0.17 12.07
N PHE A 5 5.50 0.71 10.90
CA PHE A 5 5.15 2.12 10.80
C PHE A 5 4.20 2.43 9.65
N THR A 6 3.38 3.44 9.85
CA THR A 6 2.38 3.90 8.89
C THR A 6 2.06 5.37 9.09
N ILE A 7 1.36 5.96 8.11
CA ILE A 7 0.82 7.31 8.17
C ILE A 7 -0.66 7.27 7.83
N VAL A 8 -1.45 8.15 8.44
CA VAL A 8 -2.88 8.21 8.16
C VAL A 8 -3.45 9.61 8.42
N ARG A 9 -4.40 10.01 7.59
CA ARG A 9 -5.26 11.19 7.78
C ARG A 9 -6.64 10.88 7.21
N ASN A 10 -7.71 11.32 7.87
CA ASN A 10 -9.10 11.17 7.43
C ASN A 10 -9.48 9.72 7.07
N ALA A 11 -9.08 8.75 7.90
CA ALA A 11 -9.32 7.32 7.71
C ALA A 11 -10.80 6.94 7.68
N ILE A 12 -11.68 7.69 8.35
CA ILE A 12 -13.11 7.38 8.39
C ILE A 12 -13.76 7.89 7.10
N THR A 13 -13.47 9.14 6.72
CA THR A 13 -13.97 9.75 5.49
C THR A 13 -13.49 8.98 4.25
N LEU A 14 -12.20 8.63 4.23
CA LEU A 14 -11.60 7.84 3.16
C LEU A 14 -11.85 6.34 3.32
N ASP A 15 -12.51 5.91 4.39
CA ASP A 15 -12.82 4.51 4.67
C ASP A 15 -11.59 3.58 4.52
N PHE A 16 -10.47 4.00 5.10
CA PHE A 16 -9.24 3.20 5.13
C PHE A 16 -9.38 2.06 6.15
N PRO A 17 -8.92 0.83 5.83
CA PRO A 17 -8.79 -0.26 6.79
C PRO A 17 -7.64 -0.04 7.78
N ILE A 18 -7.53 1.14 8.40
CA ILE A 18 -6.38 1.52 9.23
C ILE A 18 -6.21 0.61 10.46
N VAL A 19 -7.31 0.21 11.11
CA VAL A 19 -7.25 -0.73 12.25
C VAL A 19 -6.77 -2.11 11.79
N PRO A 20 -7.35 -2.73 10.74
CA PRO A 20 -6.77 -3.94 10.13
C PRO A 20 -5.30 -3.80 9.72
N ALA A 21 -4.92 -2.66 9.13
CA ALA A 21 -3.54 -2.40 8.69
C ALA A 21 -2.57 -2.45 9.88
N ILE A 22 -2.86 -1.70 10.95
CA ILE A 22 -2.03 -1.68 12.17
C ILE A 22 -2.02 -3.05 12.84
N ARG A 23 -3.17 -3.71 12.97
CA ARG A 23 -3.26 -5.06 13.55
C ARG A 23 -2.43 -6.08 12.77
N SER A 24 -2.42 -5.99 11.44
CA SER A 24 -1.67 -6.92 10.60
C SER A 24 -0.16 -6.90 10.83
N VAL A 25 0.41 -5.72 11.11
CA VAL A 25 1.84 -5.59 11.44
C VAL A 25 2.11 -5.86 12.93
N LEU A 26 1.16 -5.58 13.83
CA LEU A 26 1.25 -5.93 15.26
C LEU A 26 1.38 -7.44 15.53
N GLU A 27 0.98 -8.29 14.58
CA GLU A 27 1.18 -9.75 14.66
C GLU A 27 2.67 -10.12 14.83
N VAL A 28 3.59 -9.28 14.33
CA VAL A 28 5.02 -9.59 14.31
C VAL A 28 5.93 -8.52 14.87
N CYS A 29 5.50 -7.26 14.85
CA CYS A 29 6.28 -6.12 15.30
C CYS A 29 6.25 -5.97 16.83
N ASP A 30 7.39 -5.52 17.37
CA ASP A 30 7.57 -5.20 18.79
C ASP A 30 6.98 -3.83 19.14
N GLU A 31 6.83 -2.95 18.14
CA GLU A 31 6.12 -1.68 18.21
C GLU A 31 5.49 -1.32 16.87
N VAL A 32 4.51 -0.41 16.87
CA VAL A 32 4.00 0.21 15.65
C VAL A 32 3.89 1.72 15.83
N VAL A 33 4.62 2.47 15.02
CA VAL A 33 4.57 3.94 14.99
C VAL A 33 3.52 4.40 13.97
N VAL A 34 2.52 5.15 14.42
CA VAL A 34 1.45 5.67 13.58
C VAL A 34 1.52 7.18 13.56
N ASN A 35 1.95 7.76 12.44
CA ASN A 35 1.90 9.21 12.25
C ASN A 35 0.48 9.60 11.78
N VAL A 36 -0.29 10.17 12.72
CA VAL A 36 -1.65 10.63 12.49
C VAL A 36 -1.61 12.12 12.13
N GLY A 37 -1.93 12.40 10.87
CA GLY A 37 -2.15 13.76 10.41
C GLY A 37 -3.41 14.35 11.06
N ARG A 38 -3.37 15.65 11.39
CA ARG A 38 -4.55 16.42 11.83
C ARG A 38 -5.70 16.16 10.87
N SER A 39 -6.70 15.45 11.38
CA SER A 39 -7.84 14.96 10.62
C SER A 39 -9.10 15.75 10.96
N ASP A 40 -10.01 15.84 10.00
CA ASP A 40 -11.31 16.49 10.16
C ASP A 40 -12.40 15.50 10.65
N ASP A 41 -12.00 14.25 10.89
CA ASP A 41 -12.81 13.16 11.41
C ASP A 41 -12.17 12.53 12.67
N GLY A 42 -12.81 11.51 13.23
CA GLY A 42 -12.33 10.78 14.41
C GLY A 42 -11.13 9.83 14.17
N THR A 43 -10.30 10.04 13.14
CA THR A 43 -9.17 9.13 12.82
C THR A 43 -8.25 8.89 14.00
N ARG A 44 -7.91 9.94 14.75
CA ARG A 44 -7.01 9.84 15.90
C ARG A 44 -7.58 8.90 16.96
N ASP A 45 -8.86 9.04 17.26
CA ASP A 45 -9.56 8.24 18.27
C ASP A 45 -9.68 6.79 17.84
N VAL A 46 -9.93 6.52 16.55
CA VAL A 46 -9.94 5.17 15.97
C VAL A 46 -8.59 4.47 16.15
N VAL A 47 -7.47 5.17 15.95
CA VAL A 47 -6.13 4.61 16.17
C VAL A 47 -5.88 4.40 17.66
N ALA A 48 -6.24 5.35 18.52
CA ALA A 48 -6.09 5.24 19.97
C ALA A 48 -6.91 4.08 20.57
N ALA A 49 -8.11 3.83 20.03
CA ALA A 49 -9.01 2.75 20.44
C ALA A 49 -8.47 1.33 20.17
N ILE A 50 -7.35 1.18 19.44
CA ILE A 50 -6.66 -0.11 19.33
C ILE A 50 -6.18 -0.59 20.71
N ALA A 51 -5.86 0.34 21.62
CA ALA A 51 -5.51 0.09 23.02
C ALA A 51 -4.38 -0.95 23.24
N ASP A 52 -3.48 -1.09 22.26
CA ASP A 52 -2.28 -1.93 22.37
C ASP A 52 -1.08 -1.05 22.77
N PRO A 53 -0.37 -1.34 23.87
CA PRO A 53 0.74 -0.52 24.36
C PRO A 53 1.93 -0.44 23.38
N ARG A 54 1.99 -1.34 22.39
CA ARG A 54 3.00 -1.32 21.32
C ARG A 54 2.70 -0.25 20.27
N VAL A 55 1.48 0.28 20.19
CA VAL A 55 1.09 1.34 19.25
C VAL A 55 1.49 2.69 19.82
N ARG A 56 2.34 3.41 19.09
CA ARG A 56 2.79 4.76 19.43
C ARG A 56 2.27 5.74 18.38
N ILE A 57 1.44 6.68 18.82
CA ILE A 57 0.87 7.70 17.95
C ILE A 57 1.78 8.93 17.94
N LEU A 58 2.08 9.44 16.75
CA LEU A 58 2.66 10.75 16.54
C LEU A 58 1.57 11.64 15.95
N ASP A 59 1.28 12.76 16.59
CA ASP A 59 0.42 13.79 15.98
C ASP A 59 1.26 14.67 15.06
N SER A 60 0.78 14.90 13.85
CA SER A 60 1.46 15.74 12.85
C SER A 60 0.46 16.63 12.12
N GLU A 61 0.90 17.82 11.71
CA GLU A 61 0.16 18.66 10.78
C GLU A 61 0.77 18.51 9.39
N TRP A 62 -0.03 18.04 8.43
CA TRP A 62 0.44 17.71 7.09
C TRP A 62 0.44 18.96 6.22
N ASP A 63 1.62 19.32 5.70
CA ASP A 63 1.78 20.45 4.80
C ASP A 63 1.40 20.08 3.35
N PHE A 64 0.16 20.37 2.98
CA PHE A 64 -0.37 20.10 1.63
C PHE A 64 0.28 20.95 0.54
N THR A 65 1.00 22.02 0.87
CA THR A 65 1.75 22.81 -0.13
C THR A 65 2.88 21.98 -0.77
N LYS A 66 3.35 20.93 -0.06
CA LYS A 66 4.34 19.95 -0.55
C LYS A 66 3.74 18.87 -1.46
N LYS A 67 2.44 18.89 -1.73
CA LYS A 67 1.78 17.99 -2.70
C LYS A 67 2.11 16.52 -2.42
N ASN A 68 2.57 15.76 -3.42
CA ASN A 68 2.92 14.34 -3.27
C ASN A 68 4.16 14.08 -2.40
N GLU A 69 5.04 15.07 -2.23
CA GLU A 69 6.22 14.93 -1.36
C GLU A 69 5.83 14.90 0.12
N MET A 70 4.69 15.48 0.47
CA MET A 70 4.13 15.43 1.83
C MET A 70 4.05 13.99 2.34
N LEU A 71 3.55 13.04 1.53
CA LEU A 71 3.43 11.63 1.93
C LEU A 71 4.81 11.01 2.25
N SER A 72 5.84 11.38 1.49
CA SER A 72 7.21 10.94 1.75
C SER A 72 7.76 11.55 3.04
N ILE A 73 7.50 12.84 3.29
CA ILE A 73 7.93 13.56 4.51
C ILE A 73 7.28 12.94 5.76
N GLU A 74 5.97 12.72 5.71
CA GLU A 74 5.23 12.15 6.85
C GLU A 74 5.62 10.69 7.11
N THR A 75 5.89 9.92 6.04
CA THR A 75 6.43 8.56 6.17
C THR A 75 7.82 8.57 6.80
N LEU A 76 8.68 9.52 6.41
CA LEU A 76 10.02 9.68 6.97
C LEU A 76 9.96 10.01 8.46
N LYS A 77 9.04 10.88 8.90
CA LYS A 77 8.80 11.17 10.32
C LYS A 77 8.44 9.91 11.10
N ALA A 78 7.49 9.10 10.60
CA ALA A 78 7.10 7.85 11.24
C ALA A 78 8.27 6.85 11.30
N MET A 79 9.01 6.72 10.19
CA MET A 79 10.16 5.83 10.08
C MET A 79 11.29 6.21 11.05
N HIS A 80 11.61 7.50 11.20
CA HIS A 80 12.64 7.98 12.11
C HIS A 80 12.30 7.79 13.60
N ALA A 81 11.01 7.70 13.93
CA ALA A 81 10.57 7.47 15.30
C ALA A 81 10.58 5.98 15.72
N CYS A 82 10.79 5.07 14.77
CA CYS A 82 10.99 3.65 15.04
C CYS A 82 12.30 3.40 15.80
N ARG A 83 12.28 2.48 16.78
CA ARG A 83 13.44 2.05 17.56
C ARG A 83 14.12 0.78 17.02
N GLY A 84 13.42 0.04 16.16
CA GLY A 84 13.88 -1.20 15.58
C GLY A 84 15.10 -1.08 14.67
N ASP A 85 15.75 -2.21 14.42
CA ASP A 85 16.81 -2.32 13.40
C ASP A 85 16.20 -2.45 12.00
N TRP A 86 15.03 -3.09 11.96
CA TRP A 86 14.17 -3.26 10.80
C TRP A 86 12.81 -2.62 11.03
N GLY A 87 12.20 -2.15 9.94
CA GLY A 87 10.88 -1.56 9.92
C GLY A 87 10.00 -2.16 8.83
N ILE A 88 8.77 -2.52 9.15
CA ILE A 88 7.72 -2.85 8.18
C ILE A 88 6.88 -1.61 7.94
N TYR A 89 6.96 -1.07 6.72
CA TYR A 89 6.05 -0.03 6.27
C TYR A 89 4.74 -0.64 5.79
N ILE A 90 3.62 -0.01 6.12
CA ILE A 90 2.31 -0.36 5.57
C ILE A 90 1.51 0.91 5.30
N GLN A 91 0.82 1.00 4.16
CA GLN A 91 -0.06 2.13 3.86
C GLN A 91 -1.44 1.92 4.50
N ALA A 92 -2.19 3.01 4.73
CA ALA A 92 -3.49 2.94 5.43
C ALA A 92 -4.56 2.10 4.69
N ASP A 93 -4.39 1.89 3.38
CA ASP A 93 -5.23 1.03 2.53
C ASP A 93 -4.63 -0.35 2.24
N GLU A 94 -3.60 -0.73 2.95
CA GLU A 94 -2.93 -2.02 2.86
C GLU A 94 -3.17 -2.86 4.13
N VAL A 95 -3.23 -4.18 3.98
CA VAL A 95 -3.27 -5.14 5.09
C VAL A 95 -2.31 -6.28 4.77
N LEU A 96 -1.38 -6.54 5.68
CA LEU A 96 -0.42 -7.64 5.53
C LEU A 96 -1.12 -8.97 5.85
N HIS A 97 -1.03 -9.96 4.97
CA HIS A 97 -1.60 -11.27 5.27
C HIS A 97 -0.86 -11.92 6.44
N GLU A 98 -1.55 -12.63 7.33
CA GLU A 98 -0.95 -13.21 8.54
C GLU A 98 0.21 -14.18 8.23
N THR A 99 0.14 -14.92 7.11
CA THR A 99 1.24 -15.77 6.63
C THR A 99 2.43 -14.92 6.17
N GLY A 100 2.16 -13.80 5.49
CA GLY A 100 3.16 -12.85 5.04
C GLY A 100 3.85 -12.13 6.20
N ALA A 101 3.11 -11.78 7.25
CA ALA A 101 3.67 -11.20 8.47
C ALA A 101 4.70 -12.14 9.10
N ARG A 102 4.33 -13.42 9.32
CA ARG A 102 5.25 -14.44 9.85
C ARG A 102 6.49 -14.64 8.97
N LEU A 103 6.30 -14.77 7.65
CA LEU A 103 7.40 -14.89 6.70
C LEU A 103 8.34 -13.69 6.77
N LEU A 104 7.82 -12.45 6.84
CA LEU A 104 8.67 -11.27 6.97
C LEU A 104 9.51 -11.32 8.25
N LYS A 105 8.92 -11.69 9.39
CA LYS A 105 9.65 -11.81 10.66
C LYS A 105 10.76 -12.85 10.59
N GLU A 106 10.46 -14.02 10.04
CA GLU A 106 11.43 -15.10 9.82
C GLU A 106 12.59 -14.66 8.92
N ARG A 107 12.27 -14.04 7.77
CA ARG A 107 13.29 -13.59 6.80
C ARG A 107 14.12 -12.40 7.30
N VAL A 108 13.54 -11.53 8.12
CA VAL A 108 14.31 -10.51 8.84
C VAL A 108 15.37 -11.19 9.71
N GLY A 109 15.00 -12.20 10.50
CA GLY A 109 15.95 -12.93 11.36
C GLY A 109 17.03 -13.67 10.55
N GLU A 110 16.63 -14.35 9.48
CA GLU A 110 17.54 -15.12 8.62
C GLU A 110 18.60 -14.24 7.94
N TRP A 111 18.20 -13.05 7.46
CA TRP A 111 19.06 -12.18 6.67
C TRP A 111 19.58 -10.96 7.44
N ASP A 112 19.36 -10.90 8.76
CA ASP A 112 19.79 -9.76 9.57
C ASP A 112 21.31 -9.54 9.54
N ARG A 113 22.10 -10.61 9.39
CA ARG A 113 23.57 -10.52 9.30
C ARG A 113 24.09 -10.33 7.86
N ASP A 114 23.23 -10.44 6.84
CA ASP A 114 23.65 -10.22 5.45
C ASP A 114 23.55 -8.73 5.11
N GLU A 115 24.70 -8.04 5.12
CA GLU A 115 24.77 -6.61 4.88
C GLU A 115 24.41 -6.20 3.44
N ARG A 116 24.38 -7.15 2.50
CA ARG A 116 23.98 -6.90 1.11
C ARG A 116 22.47 -6.67 1.00
N VAL A 117 21.69 -7.18 1.97
CA VAL A 117 20.23 -7.06 2.02
C VAL A 117 19.84 -5.78 2.76
N GLU A 118 19.19 -4.86 2.06
CA GLU A 118 18.72 -3.58 2.61
C GLU A 118 17.21 -3.57 2.88
N GLY A 119 16.47 -4.42 2.17
CA GLY A 119 15.03 -4.56 2.34
C GLY A 119 14.49 -5.90 1.86
N LEU A 120 13.23 -6.15 2.18
CA LEU A 120 12.50 -7.36 1.82
C LEU A 120 11.30 -7.00 0.95
N LEU A 121 11.17 -7.74 -0.15
CA LEU A 121 10.08 -7.61 -1.10
C LEU A 121 8.86 -8.38 -0.63
N VAL A 122 7.71 -7.76 -0.86
CA VAL A 122 6.39 -8.30 -0.62
C VAL A 122 5.62 -8.33 -1.93
N ASP A 123 4.88 -9.40 -2.17
CA ASP A 123 4.00 -9.59 -3.33
C ASP A 123 2.63 -8.92 -3.08
N TYR A 124 2.09 -8.23 -4.09
CA TYR A 124 0.90 -7.41 -3.96
C TYR A 124 -0.34 -8.04 -4.59
N ARG A 125 -1.45 -7.96 -3.86
CA ARG A 125 -2.81 -8.24 -4.34
C ARG A 125 -3.59 -6.92 -4.37
N HIS A 126 -3.72 -6.32 -5.56
CA HIS A 126 -4.45 -5.06 -5.73
C HIS A 126 -5.93 -5.32 -6.01
N PHE A 127 -6.78 -5.08 -5.03
CA PHE A 127 -8.22 -5.23 -5.17
C PHE A 127 -8.83 -4.04 -5.89
N TYR A 128 -9.78 -4.31 -6.79
CA TYR A 128 -10.38 -3.31 -7.65
C TYR A 128 -11.88 -3.52 -7.81
N ALA A 129 -12.66 -2.45 -7.61
CA ALA A 129 -14.12 -2.46 -7.73
C ALA A 129 -14.84 -3.49 -6.83
N GLY A 130 -14.22 -3.85 -5.70
CA GLY A 130 -14.72 -4.82 -4.76
C GLY A 130 -13.60 -5.66 -4.17
N PHE A 131 -13.97 -6.72 -3.48
CA PHE A 131 -13.04 -7.61 -2.78
C PHE A 131 -12.78 -8.91 -3.57
N GLU A 132 -13.52 -9.11 -4.65
CA GLU A 132 -13.54 -10.33 -5.45
C GLU A 132 -12.67 -10.25 -6.70
N LEU A 133 -12.19 -9.05 -7.06
CA LEU A 133 -11.41 -8.81 -8.27
C LEU A 133 -10.05 -8.22 -7.94
N VAL A 134 -9.00 -8.80 -8.53
CA VAL A 134 -7.63 -8.31 -8.46
C VAL A 134 -7.14 -7.80 -9.80
N ALA A 135 -6.48 -6.65 -9.80
CA ALA A 135 -5.84 -6.07 -10.97
C ALA A 135 -4.44 -6.65 -11.15
N THR A 136 -4.24 -7.43 -12.23
CA THR A 136 -2.97 -8.14 -12.44
C THR A 136 -2.16 -7.62 -13.63
N SER A 137 -2.62 -6.61 -14.37
CA SER A 137 -1.84 -6.06 -15.50
C SER A 137 -0.53 -5.40 -15.03
N ARG A 138 0.45 -5.24 -15.93
CA ARG A 138 1.73 -4.57 -15.61
C ARG A 138 1.61 -3.06 -15.31
N ARG A 139 0.40 -2.48 -15.35
CA ARG A 139 0.13 -1.13 -14.81
C ARG A 139 0.26 -1.10 -13.29
N TRP A 140 0.09 -2.24 -12.64
CA TRP A 140 0.16 -2.41 -11.20
C TRP A 140 1.46 -3.09 -10.83
N TYR A 141 2.19 -2.52 -9.87
CA TYR A 141 3.41 -3.14 -9.37
C TYR A 141 3.02 -4.38 -8.59
N ARG A 142 3.49 -5.56 -8.98
CA ARG A 142 3.16 -6.79 -8.21
C ARG A 142 4.06 -6.99 -6.99
N ARG A 143 5.12 -6.18 -6.85
CA ARG A 143 6.16 -6.33 -5.84
C ARG A 143 6.72 -5.00 -5.44
N GLU A 144 6.89 -4.79 -4.15
CA GLU A 144 7.58 -3.62 -3.64
C GLU A 144 8.26 -3.93 -2.31
N VAL A 145 9.27 -3.13 -1.96
CA VAL A 145 10.00 -3.29 -0.70
C VAL A 145 9.16 -2.71 0.44
N ARG A 146 8.88 -3.54 1.43
CA ARG A 146 8.02 -3.17 2.57
C ARG A 146 8.64 -3.44 3.94
N ALA A 147 9.59 -4.36 4.06
CA ALA A 147 10.48 -4.38 5.22
C ALA A 147 11.83 -3.75 4.83
N ILE A 148 12.37 -2.87 5.67
CA ILE A 148 13.61 -2.13 5.38
C ILE A 148 14.50 -2.05 6.63
N ARG A 149 15.81 -1.90 6.43
CA ARG A 149 16.74 -1.60 7.52
C ARG A 149 16.69 -0.11 7.89
N LEU A 150 16.28 0.20 9.11
CA LEU A 150 16.01 1.57 9.54
C LEU A 150 17.28 2.41 9.74
N ARG A 151 18.41 1.79 10.13
CA ARG A 151 19.69 2.49 10.38
C ARG A 151 20.56 2.67 9.14
N ARG A 152 19.95 2.70 7.96
CA ARG A 152 20.61 3.01 6.69
C ARG A 152 19.97 4.27 6.11
N ASP A 153 20.68 4.95 5.22
CA ASP A 153 20.15 6.13 4.52
C ASP A 153 19.09 5.71 3.47
N ILE A 154 18.01 5.10 3.94
CA ILE A 154 16.86 4.66 3.15
C ILE A 154 15.82 5.78 3.21
N ARG A 155 15.29 6.16 2.05
CA ARG A 155 14.40 7.30 1.88
C ARG A 155 13.12 6.86 1.17
N PRO A 156 11.94 7.31 1.62
CA PRO A 156 10.69 7.12 0.89
C PRO A 156 10.79 7.69 -0.54
N TYR A 157 10.18 7.01 -1.50
CA TYR A 157 10.22 7.37 -2.91
C TYR A 157 8.82 7.26 -3.53
N GLN A 158 8.47 8.21 -4.40
CA GLN A 158 7.16 8.31 -5.07
C GLN A 158 5.97 8.28 -4.08
N GLY A 159 5.95 9.20 -3.10
CA GLY A 159 4.90 9.26 -2.09
C GLY A 159 4.91 8.03 -1.18
N ALA A 160 6.10 7.55 -0.84
CA ALA A 160 6.33 6.30 -0.12
C ALA A 160 5.74 5.05 -0.80
N GLN A 161 5.49 5.06 -2.12
CA GLN A 161 5.16 3.83 -2.84
C GLN A 161 6.25 2.77 -2.61
N GLY A 162 7.52 3.17 -2.56
CA GLY A 162 8.64 2.30 -2.19
C GLY A 162 9.79 3.10 -1.61
N PHE A 163 11.00 2.52 -1.58
CA PHE A 163 12.17 3.12 -0.94
C PHE A 163 13.40 3.13 -1.85
N ARG A 164 14.28 4.11 -1.61
CA ARG A 164 15.59 4.27 -2.29
C ARG A 164 16.67 4.52 -1.26
N VAL A 165 17.93 4.39 -1.67
CA VAL A 165 19.08 4.53 -0.77
C VAL A 165 19.96 5.69 -1.19
N GLY A 166 20.45 6.45 -0.21
CA GLY A 166 21.40 7.54 -0.40
C GLY A 166 20.80 8.80 -1.02
N PRO A 167 21.58 9.90 -1.08
CA PRO A 167 21.17 11.14 -1.72
C PRO A 167 20.93 11.02 -3.22
N GLY A 168 21.59 10.06 -3.89
CA GLY A 168 21.37 9.76 -5.31
C GLY A 168 20.15 8.89 -5.61
N TYR A 169 19.32 8.54 -4.61
CA TYR A 169 18.13 7.71 -4.77
C TYR A 169 18.38 6.40 -5.55
N ARG A 170 19.49 5.72 -5.26
CA ARG A 170 19.79 4.42 -5.90
C ARG A 170 18.75 3.38 -5.49
N LYS A 171 18.49 2.42 -6.39
CA LYS A 171 17.58 1.31 -6.09
C LYS A 171 18.05 0.57 -4.84
N ILE A 172 17.08 0.23 -3.99
CA ILE A 172 17.32 -0.56 -2.78
C ILE A 172 17.63 -2.01 -3.16
N ARG A 173 18.60 -2.64 -2.49
CA ARG A 173 18.92 -4.05 -2.66
C ARG A 173 18.01 -4.90 -1.79
N ALA A 174 17.25 -5.80 -2.40
CA ALA A 174 16.19 -6.50 -1.69
C ALA A 174 16.07 -7.98 -2.07
N ARG A 175 15.60 -8.78 -1.11
CA ARG A 175 15.31 -10.20 -1.28
C ARG A 175 13.82 -10.47 -1.33
N ARG A 176 13.43 -11.48 -2.12
CA ARG A 176 12.04 -11.94 -2.19
C ARG A 176 11.71 -12.84 -1.01
N THR A 177 10.56 -12.60 -0.39
CA THR A 177 10.11 -13.37 0.78
C THR A 177 8.94 -14.30 0.48
N GLY A 178 8.12 -13.96 -0.53
CA GLY A 178 6.82 -14.60 -0.76
C GLY A 178 5.72 -14.12 0.19
N ALA A 179 6.00 -13.12 1.04
CA ALA A 179 4.96 -12.48 1.84
C ALA A 179 3.97 -11.73 0.95
N GLU A 180 2.69 -11.70 1.35
CA GLU A 180 1.62 -11.09 0.56
C GLU A 180 1.01 -9.87 1.28
N MET A 181 0.93 -8.75 0.55
CA MET A 181 0.23 -7.54 0.95
C MET A 181 -1.09 -7.41 0.18
N PHE A 182 -2.17 -7.17 0.89
CA PHE A 182 -3.50 -6.95 0.33
C PHE A 182 -3.77 -5.46 0.28
N HIS A 183 -3.91 -4.92 -0.91
CA HIS A 183 -4.08 -3.48 -1.13
C HIS A 183 -5.50 -3.20 -1.61
N TYR A 184 -6.27 -2.48 -0.79
CA TYR A 184 -7.70 -2.19 -0.95
C TYR A 184 -7.99 -0.79 -1.50
N GLY A 185 -6.99 -0.11 -2.06
CA GLY A 185 -7.07 1.30 -2.44
C GLY A 185 -8.18 1.66 -3.43
N TRP A 186 -8.68 0.68 -4.19
CA TRP A 186 -9.80 0.80 -5.14
C TRP A 186 -10.94 -0.21 -4.90
N ALA A 187 -10.90 -0.92 -3.77
CA ALA A 187 -11.94 -1.85 -3.35
C ALA A 187 -12.97 -1.20 -2.42
N ARG A 188 -12.66 -0.02 -1.88
CA ARG A 188 -13.50 0.72 -0.92
C ARG A 188 -14.86 1.14 -1.51
N PRO A 189 -15.84 1.50 -0.67
CA PRO A 189 -17.14 1.98 -1.10
C PRO A 189 -17.08 3.17 -2.06
N ALA A 190 -18.12 3.34 -2.87
CA ALA A 190 -18.20 4.39 -3.88
C ALA A 190 -18.03 5.79 -3.27
N ARG A 191 -18.63 6.04 -2.10
CA ARG A 191 -18.44 7.30 -1.35
C ARG A 191 -16.96 7.60 -1.10
N ALA A 192 -16.20 6.61 -0.63
CA ALA A 192 -14.79 6.77 -0.29
C ALA A 192 -13.92 6.94 -1.54
N ILE A 193 -14.29 6.32 -2.65
CA ILE A 193 -13.64 6.54 -3.95
C ILE A 193 -13.86 7.98 -4.43
N ARG A 194 -15.06 8.55 -4.27
CA ARG A 194 -15.34 9.96 -4.59
C ARG A 194 -14.47 10.90 -3.73
N GLU A 195 -14.42 10.68 -2.42
CA GLU A 195 -13.55 11.44 -1.52
C GLU A 195 -12.07 11.31 -1.88
N LYS A 196 -11.62 10.10 -2.27
CA LYS A 196 -10.26 9.88 -2.76
C LYS A 196 -9.95 10.76 -3.97
N TYR A 197 -10.88 10.92 -4.92
CA TYR A 197 -10.69 11.80 -6.07
C TYR A 197 -10.51 13.24 -5.63
N GLU A 198 -11.33 13.76 -4.70
CA GLU A 198 -11.18 15.14 -4.19
C GLU A 198 -9.81 15.37 -3.54
N VAL A 199 -9.39 14.47 -2.65
CA VAL A 199 -8.07 14.55 -2.00
C VAL A 199 -6.94 14.46 -3.04
N SER A 200 -7.12 13.63 -4.07
CA SER A 200 -6.12 13.47 -5.15
C SER A 200 -5.94 14.75 -5.97
N LYS A 201 -6.98 15.58 -6.13
CA LYS A 201 -6.86 16.89 -6.83
C LYS A 201 -5.88 17.82 -6.08
N THR A 202 -5.88 17.76 -4.75
CA THR A 202 -4.96 18.56 -3.91
C THR A 202 -3.55 17.99 -3.88
N ILE A 203 -3.41 16.68 -3.66
CA ILE A 203 -2.08 16.04 -3.55
C ILE A 203 -1.38 15.95 -4.91
N TYR A 204 -2.15 15.76 -5.99
CA TYR A 204 -1.65 15.60 -7.36
C TYR A 204 -2.39 16.56 -8.31
N PRO A 205 -2.05 17.86 -8.34
CA PRO A 205 -2.79 18.86 -9.12
C PRO A 205 -2.93 18.55 -10.61
N TRP A 206 -1.93 17.89 -11.21
CA TRP A 206 -1.97 17.43 -12.60
C TRP A 206 -3.04 16.37 -12.89
N SER A 207 -3.61 15.76 -11.84
CA SER A 207 -4.71 14.79 -11.94
C SER A 207 -6.09 15.45 -11.83
N GLY A 208 -6.18 16.76 -11.62
CA GLY A 208 -7.42 17.49 -11.30
C GLY A 208 -8.58 17.21 -12.26
N GLU A 209 -8.40 17.59 -13.52
CA GLU A 209 -9.40 17.39 -14.58
C GLU A 209 -9.70 15.91 -14.84
N ARG A 210 -8.68 15.05 -14.72
CA ARG A 210 -8.86 13.61 -14.90
C ARG A 210 -9.76 13.08 -13.78
N SER A 211 -9.48 13.41 -12.53
CA SER A 211 -10.26 12.98 -11.38
C SER A 211 -11.71 13.46 -11.47
N ALA A 212 -11.95 14.71 -11.88
CA ALA A 212 -13.30 15.22 -12.11
C ALA A 212 -14.04 14.44 -13.21
N ARG A 213 -13.37 14.16 -14.34
CA ARG A 213 -13.93 13.33 -15.43
C ARG A 213 -14.26 11.91 -14.98
N GLU A 214 -13.37 11.28 -14.21
CA GLU A 214 -13.59 9.93 -13.69
C GLU A 214 -14.77 9.88 -12.71
N GLN A 215 -14.85 10.86 -11.82
CA GLN A 215 -15.93 10.97 -10.84
C GLN A 215 -17.30 11.18 -11.51
N ALA A 216 -17.37 11.99 -12.57
CA ALA A 216 -18.60 12.25 -13.32
C ALA A 216 -19.19 11.01 -13.99
N LYS A 217 -18.39 9.95 -14.23
CA LYS A 217 -18.89 8.68 -14.79
C LYS A 217 -19.81 7.92 -13.84
N GLY A 218 -19.62 8.10 -12.52
CA GLY A 218 -20.36 7.35 -11.50
C GLY A 218 -20.02 5.85 -11.44
N TYR A 219 -18.93 5.42 -12.07
CA TYR A 219 -18.42 4.05 -12.01
C TYR A 219 -16.90 4.02 -12.16
N LEU A 220 -16.28 2.92 -11.71
CA LEU A 220 -14.87 2.63 -11.95
C LEU A 220 -14.66 2.05 -13.34
N ASP A 221 -13.67 2.54 -14.09
CA ASP A 221 -13.38 2.02 -15.43
C ASP A 221 -12.99 0.54 -15.41
N TRP A 222 -13.55 -0.25 -16.33
CA TRP A 222 -13.05 -1.59 -16.58
C TRP A 222 -11.61 -1.54 -17.11
N MET A 223 -10.77 -2.46 -16.65
CA MET A 223 -9.40 -2.60 -17.14
C MET A 223 -9.06 -4.03 -17.54
N PRO A 224 -8.12 -4.20 -18.50
CA PRO A 224 -7.68 -5.52 -18.92
C PRO A 224 -6.97 -6.26 -17.79
N LEU A 225 -7.10 -7.59 -17.79
CA LEU A 225 -6.50 -8.49 -16.81
C LEU A 225 -6.95 -8.24 -15.37
N LEU A 226 -8.22 -7.87 -15.18
CA LEU A 226 -8.92 -8.11 -13.91
C LEU A 226 -9.21 -9.61 -13.80
N LYS A 227 -8.86 -10.21 -12.66
CA LYS A 227 -9.07 -11.64 -12.39
C LYS A 227 -9.86 -11.84 -11.10
N PRO A 228 -10.71 -12.88 -11.02
CA PRO A 228 -11.29 -13.28 -9.74
C PRO A 228 -10.20 -13.60 -8.72
N PHE A 229 -10.39 -13.14 -7.49
CA PHE A 229 -9.58 -13.53 -6.36
C PHE A 229 -10.15 -14.83 -5.77
N THR A 230 -9.30 -15.86 -5.69
CA THR A 230 -9.69 -17.20 -5.21
C THR A 230 -9.06 -17.57 -3.87
N GLY A 231 -8.29 -16.65 -3.27
CA GLY A 231 -7.67 -16.86 -1.96
C GLY A 231 -8.54 -16.38 -0.81
N THR A 232 -7.95 -16.30 0.38
CA THR A 232 -8.57 -15.72 1.57
C THR A 232 -8.05 -14.32 1.82
N HIS A 233 -8.92 -13.43 2.29
CA HIS A 233 -8.46 -12.13 2.79
C HIS A 233 -7.84 -12.28 4.18
N PRO A 234 -6.96 -11.34 4.60
CA PRO A 234 -6.39 -11.35 5.93
C PRO A 234 -7.48 -11.35 7.00
N ARG A 235 -7.33 -12.21 8.00
CA ARG A 235 -8.34 -12.37 9.06
C ARG A 235 -8.68 -11.05 9.75
N VAL A 236 -7.69 -10.21 9.99
CA VAL A 236 -7.85 -8.90 10.65
C VAL A 236 -8.71 -7.91 9.85
N ALA A 237 -8.87 -8.13 8.53
CA ALA A 237 -9.71 -7.32 7.66
C ALA A 237 -11.14 -7.89 7.49
N ALA A 238 -11.45 -9.08 8.00
CA ALA A 238 -12.69 -9.79 7.71
C ALA A 238 -13.95 -8.98 8.07
N ALA A 239 -14.01 -8.39 9.27
CA ALA A 239 -15.13 -7.56 9.70
C ALA A 239 -15.29 -6.30 8.84
N TRP A 240 -14.17 -5.60 8.60
CA TRP A 240 -14.16 -4.39 7.76
C TRP A 240 -14.65 -4.69 6.34
N ILE A 241 -14.22 -5.82 5.75
CA ILE A 241 -14.69 -6.28 4.43
C ILE A 241 -16.18 -6.63 4.46
N ALA A 242 -16.64 -7.37 5.46
CA ALA A 242 -18.02 -7.82 5.54
C ALA A 242 -19.02 -6.65 5.50
N GLU A 243 -18.74 -5.59 6.26
CA GLU A 243 -19.54 -4.36 6.28
C GLU A 243 -19.58 -3.62 4.93
N ARG A 244 -18.56 -3.79 4.09
CA ARG A 244 -18.37 -3.03 2.84
C ARG A 244 -18.55 -3.86 1.58
N ARG A 245 -18.82 -5.16 1.74
CA ARG A 245 -18.90 -6.11 0.63
C ARG A 245 -20.05 -5.75 -0.29
N HIS A 246 -21.20 -5.41 0.28
CA HIS A 246 -22.37 -4.99 -0.46
C HIS A 246 -22.43 -3.46 -0.55
N ASP A 247 -22.11 -2.93 -1.72
CA ASP A 247 -22.26 -1.51 -2.06
C ASP A 247 -22.79 -1.38 -3.50
N PRO A 248 -24.10 -1.12 -3.68
CA PRO A 248 -24.71 -0.97 -5.01
C PRO A 248 -24.16 0.20 -5.82
N GLU A 249 -23.63 1.24 -5.17
CA GLU A 249 -23.03 2.39 -5.87
C GLU A 249 -21.63 2.07 -6.41
N ARG A 250 -20.96 1.04 -5.86
CA ARG A 250 -19.64 0.60 -6.34
C ARG A 250 -19.80 -0.19 -7.62
N ARG A 251 -19.85 0.53 -8.74
CA ARG A 251 -20.08 -0.03 -10.06
C ARG A 251 -18.77 -0.14 -10.85
N LEU A 252 -18.58 -1.27 -11.52
CA LEU A 252 -17.58 -1.44 -12.58
C LEU A 252 -18.24 -1.09 -13.92
N GLY A 253 -17.60 -0.21 -14.68
CA GLY A 253 -18.07 0.20 -16.00
C GLY A 253 -18.11 -0.93 -17.02
N PRO A 254 -18.72 -0.69 -18.18
CA PRO A 254 -18.80 -1.68 -19.24
C PRO A 254 -17.41 -2.10 -19.72
N ARG A 255 -17.29 -3.35 -20.16
CA ARG A 255 -16.05 -3.83 -20.79
C ARG A 255 -15.85 -3.11 -22.11
N HIS A 256 -14.76 -2.36 -22.20
CA HIS A 256 -14.40 -1.65 -23.43
C HIS A 256 -12.92 -1.91 -23.75
N PHE A 257 -12.68 -2.64 -24.82
CA PHE A 257 -11.33 -2.96 -25.28
C PHE A 257 -10.80 -1.83 -26.17
N LYS A 258 -9.62 -1.31 -25.84
CA LYS A 258 -8.86 -0.37 -26.68
C LYS A 258 -7.63 -1.07 -27.22
N LEU A 259 -7.16 -0.71 -28.41
CA LEU A 259 -5.93 -1.29 -29.00
C LEU A 259 -4.72 -1.19 -28.05
N GLU A 260 -4.62 -0.11 -27.27
CA GLU A 260 -3.58 0.05 -26.26
C GLU A 260 -3.60 -1.00 -25.13
N HIS A 261 -4.68 -1.77 -24.98
CA HIS A 261 -4.77 -2.85 -24.00
C HIS A 261 -4.02 -4.10 -24.46
N LEU A 262 -3.81 -4.28 -25.77
CA LEU A 262 -3.12 -5.44 -26.34
C LEU A 262 -1.73 -5.62 -25.72
N ARG A 263 -1.02 -4.51 -25.45
CA ARG A 263 0.31 -4.53 -24.79
C ARG A 263 0.33 -5.17 -23.40
N PHE A 264 -0.82 -5.24 -22.71
CA PHE A 264 -0.92 -5.91 -21.41
C PHE A 264 -1.09 -7.41 -21.57
N TYR A 265 -1.92 -7.85 -22.51
CA TYR A 265 -2.08 -9.27 -22.83
C TYR A 265 -0.80 -9.86 -23.43
N LEU A 266 -0.13 -9.13 -24.33
CA LEU A 266 1.18 -9.55 -24.87
C LEU A 266 2.21 -9.71 -23.76
N SER A 267 2.29 -8.74 -22.84
CA SER A 267 3.19 -8.83 -21.70
C SER A 267 2.88 -10.02 -20.79
N GLU A 268 1.59 -10.34 -20.56
CA GLU A 268 1.21 -11.51 -19.77
C GLU A 268 1.51 -12.82 -20.52
N GLY A 269 1.31 -12.86 -21.84
CA GLY A 269 1.66 -14.02 -22.67
C GLY A 269 3.14 -14.34 -22.63
N ILE A 270 4.00 -13.32 -22.83
CA ILE A 270 5.46 -13.48 -22.73
C ILE A 270 5.87 -13.93 -21.33
N GLU A 271 5.25 -13.38 -20.29
CA GLU A 271 5.51 -13.79 -18.91
C GLU A 271 5.15 -15.26 -18.66
N ARG A 272 4.02 -15.74 -19.19
CA ARG A 272 3.65 -17.16 -19.07
C ARG A 272 4.62 -18.09 -19.79
N LEU A 273 5.18 -17.66 -20.90
CA LEU A 273 6.12 -18.46 -21.70
C LEU A 273 7.55 -18.45 -21.15
N THR A 274 7.99 -17.31 -20.61
CA THR A 274 9.41 -17.07 -20.28
C THR A 274 9.68 -16.85 -18.78
N GLY A 275 8.64 -16.66 -17.97
CA GLY A 275 8.73 -16.16 -16.60
C GLY A 275 9.12 -14.68 -16.49
N ALA A 276 9.49 -14.03 -17.61
CA ALA A 276 9.93 -12.65 -17.64
C ALA A 276 8.76 -11.70 -17.99
N ARG A 277 8.53 -10.72 -17.12
CA ARG A 277 7.53 -9.67 -17.32
C ARG A 277 8.18 -8.44 -17.93
N LEU A 278 8.09 -8.30 -19.25
CA LEU A 278 8.71 -7.17 -19.97
C LEU A 278 8.13 -5.83 -19.51
N PHE A 279 9.01 -4.84 -19.37
CA PHE A 279 8.67 -3.46 -18.97
C PHE A 279 7.93 -3.36 -17.62
N GLU A 280 8.15 -4.33 -16.74
CA GLU A 280 7.69 -4.29 -15.36
C GLU A 280 8.40 -3.16 -14.61
N PHE A 281 7.62 -2.34 -13.91
CA PHE A 281 8.19 -1.38 -12.97
C PHE A 281 8.92 -2.11 -11.84
N ARG A 282 10.21 -1.81 -11.65
CA ARG A 282 11.05 -2.37 -10.58
C ARG A 282 11.80 -1.27 -9.87
N ASN A 283 11.44 -1.03 -8.61
CA ASN A 283 12.03 -0.02 -7.75
C ASN A 283 13.25 -0.53 -6.93
N TYR A 284 13.70 -1.75 -7.21
CA TYR A 284 14.71 -2.49 -6.42
C TYR A 284 15.70 -3.24 -7.31
N VAL A 285 16.78 -3.74 -6.71
CA VAL A 285 17.72 -4.72 -7.26
C VAL A 285 17.65 -5.99 -6.42
N LEU A 286 17.59 -7.17 -7.05
CA LEU A 286 17.59 -8.45 -6.35
C LEU A 286 19.02 -8.85 -5.95
N VAL A 287 19.19 -9.40 -4.75
CA VAL A 287 20.46 -9.83 -4.15
C VAL A 287 20.32 -11.10 -3.32
#